data_AF-A0A959EVV4-F1
#
_entry.id   AF-A0A959EVV4-F1
#
_cell.length_a   1.000
_cell.length_b   1.000
_cell.length_c   1.000
_cell.angle_alpha   90.00
_cell.angle_beta   90.00
_cell.angle_gamma   90.00
#
_symmetry.space_group_name_H-M   'P 1'
#
loop_
_entity.id
_entity.type
_entity.pdbx_description
1 polymer ?
#
loop_
_entity_poly.entity_id
_entity_poly.type
_entity_poly.pdbx_seq_one_letter_code
_entity_poly.pdbx_strand_id
1 'polypeptide(L)'
;MTPDPNLTLSHTMYLIGDAGYSREGEVAPAIQLLQQKLRSAPKNSSVIFLGDNIYPHGLPSKDHPDRAEAQYRLDVQLETLRDFPGKAFMIAGNHDWGGDGLKGVKRQEDYVEDYLDDHGVWFPEHGCGGPDVVEINNDLVIIFIDSEWWLTDWDAEPAINDGCESKSRENFLYLFEEAVKKHRNKNIVIAQHHPLYSNGSHGGYFMAHHQLFPLTDVKKNLWIPLPVIGTVYTTMRATVGTREDLAFQPYKDLKAGLLATARKNGNYIFVSGHEH
;
A
#
# COMPACT_ATOMS: atom_id res chain seq x y z
N MET A 1 -10.24 25.27 -4.05
CA MET A 1 -10.58 26.23 -2.97
C MET A 1 -9.37 26.32 -2.07
N THR A 2 -8.88 27.51 -1.77
CA THR A 2 -7.91 27.72 -0.69
C THR A 2 -8.62 27.56 0.66
N PRO A 3 -8.00 26.90 1.66
CA PRO A 3 -8.57 26.83 3.00
C PRO A 3 -8.79 28.24 3.58
N ASP A 4 -9.75 28.36 4.51
CA ASP A 4 -9.93 29.61 5.28
C ASP A 4 -8.61 29.96 6.00
N PRO A 5 -8.07 31.18 5.82
CA PRO A 5 -6.79 31.59 6.39
C PRO A 5 -6.77 31.60 7.92
N ASN A 6 -7.91 31.52 8.59
CA ASN A 6 -8.00 31.44 10.05
C ASN A 6 -7.86 30.00 10.59
N LEU A 7 -7.83 28.99 9.72
CA LEU A 7 -7.61 27.62 10.14
C LEU A 7 -6.18 27.42 10.62
N THR A 8 -6.03 26.79 11.79
CA THR A 8 -4.73 26.40 12.32
C THR A 8 -4.40 24.98 11.84
N LEU A 9 -3.18 24.78 11.33
CA LEU A 9 -2.71 23.46 10.92
C LEU A 9 -2.60 22.54 12.14
N SER A 10 -3.46 21.52 12.19
CA SER A 10 -3.48 20.55 13.30
C SER A 10 -2.47 19.41 13.11
N HIS A 11 -2.33 18.90 11.89
CA HIS A 11 -1.46 17.76 11.57
C HIS A 11 -1.01 17.77 10.11
N THR A 12 0.22 17.33 9.83
CA THR A 12 0.71 17.12 8.46
C THR A 12 0.95 15.64 8.19
N MET A 13 0.36 15.09 7.12
CA MET A 13 0.57 13.70 6.72
C MET A 13 1.35 13.64 5.41
N TYR A 14 2.50 12.99 5.43
CA TYR A 14 3.31 12.65 4.27
C TYR A 14 2.93 11.25 3.78
N LEU A 15 2.89 11.08 2.46
CA LEU A 15 2.51 9.83 1.83
C LEU A 15 3.57 9.49 0.77
N ILE A 16 4.04 8.26 0.78
CA ILE A 16 4.94 7.71 -0.25
C ILE A 16 4.53 6.27 -0.49
N GLY A 17 4.55 5.80 -1.73
CA GLY A 17 4.34 4.39 -2.06
C GLY A 17 5.43 3.94 -3.02
N ASP A 18 5.57 2.62 -3.20
CA ASP A 18 6.31 2.06 -4.32
C ASP A 18 7.80 2.45 -4.32
N ALA A 19 8.36 2.59 -3.12
CA ALA A 19 9.70 3.11 -2.88
C ALA A 19 10.80 2.04 -2.90
N GLY A 20 10.45 0.77 -3.13
CA GLY A 20 11.35 -0.38 -2.98
C GLY A 20 12.37 -0.65 -4.08
N TYR A 21 12.74 0.34 -4.92
CA TYR A 21 13.60 0.16 -6.10
C TYR A 21 15.01 0.78 -5.98
N SER A 22 15.41 1.26 -4.81
CA SER A 22 16.77 1.81 -4.61
C SER A 22 17.83 0.70 -4.75
N ARG A 23 18.83 0.91 -5.61
CA ARG A 23 19.96 -0.02 -5.80
C ARG A 23 21.06 0.27 -4.80
N GLU A 24 21.93 -0.72 -4.54
CA GLU A 24 23.07 -0.55 -3.63
C GLU A 24 23.88 0.72 -3.94
N GLY A 25 24.10 1.55 -2.92
CA GLY A 25 24.80 2.83 -3.04
C GLY A 25 23.96 3.98 -3.62
N GLU A 26 22.73 3.72 -4.04
CA GLU A 26 21.80 4.71 -4.57
C GLU A 26 20.62 4.93 -3.61
N VAL A 27 20.11 6.16 -3.58
CA VAL A 27 18.86 6.52 -2.88
C VAL A 27 17.97 7.21 -3.89
N ALA A 28 16.75 6.70 -4.07
CA ALA A 28 15.80 7.28 -5.02
C ALA A 28 15.52 8.77 -4.71
N PRO A 29 15.42 9.65 -5.74
CA PRO A 29 15.21 11.09 -5.51
C PRO A 29 13.97 11.43 -4.66
N ALA A 30 12.89 10.65 -4.78
CA ALA A 30 11.68 10.83 -3.97
C ALA A 30 11.95 10.56 -2.48
N ILE A 31 12.76 9.54 -2.16
CA ILE A 31 13.17 9.20 -0.78
C ILE A 31 14.09 10.30 -0.22
N GLN A 32 15.01 10.84 -1.03
CA GLN A 32 15.85 11.97 -0.62
C GLN A 32 15.02 13.21 -0.28
N LEU A 33 14.03 13.53 -1.12
CA LEU A 33 13.11 14.64 -0.88
C LEU A 33 12.28 14.40 0.38
N LEU A 34 11.76 13.18 0.58
CA LEU A 34 11.03 12.81 1.79
C LEU A 34 11.90 13.01 3.03
N GLN A 35 13.12 12.49 3.05
CA GLN A 35 14.06 12.66 4.18
C GLN A 35 14.28 14.15 4.51
N GLN A 36 14.46 15.00 3.49
CA GLN A 36 14.60 16.44 3.70
C GLN A 36 13.35 17.05 4.36
N LYS A 37 12.15 16.63 3.93
CA LYS A 37 10.89 17.12 4.51
C LYS A 37 10.72 16.65 5.95
N LEU A 38 10.94 15.36 6.23
CA LEU A 38 10.76 14.77 7.55
C LEU A 38 11.70 15.36 8.61
N ARG A 39 12.97 15.65 8.26
CA ARG A 39 13.91 16.32 9.18
C ARG A 39 13.45 17.70 9.66
N SER A 40 12.62 18.38 8.88
CA SER A 40 12.08 19.71 9.21
C SER A 40 10.63 19.65 9.69
N ALA A 41 10.02 18.47 9.73
CA ALA A 41 8.62 18.30 10.05
C ALA A 41 8.37 18.48 11.57
N PRO A 42 7.28 19.16 11.96
CA PRO A 42 6.93 19.28 13.37
C PRO A 42 6.47 17.92 13.95
N LYS A 43 6.47 17.81 15.28
CA LYS A 43 5.99 16.62 16.00
C LYS A 43 4.56 16.20 15.62
N ASN A 44 3.69 17.16 15.30
CA ASN A 44 2.34 16.90 14.80
C ASN A 44 2.38 16.57 13.30
N SER A 45 3.13 15.53 12.96
CA SER A 45 3.22 15.00 11.61
C SER A 45 3.20 13.48 11.63
N SER A 46 2.82 12.89 10.51
CA SER A 46 2.99 11.46 10.25
C SER A 46 3.47 11.21 8.84
N VAL A 47 4.08 10.06 8.60
CA VAL A 47 4.39 9.54 7.27
C VAL A 47 3.81 8.15 7.12
N ILE A 48 3.23 7.86 5.96
CA ILE A 48 2.74 6.51 5.60
C ILE A 48 3.49 6.04 4.35
N PHE A 49 4.16 4.89 4.45
CA PHE A 49 4.63 4.12 3.31
C PHE A 49 3.50 3.19 2.86
N LEU A 50 2.98 3.44 1.66
CA LEU A 50 1.73 2.88 1.13
C LEU A 50 1.94 1.55 0.40
N GLY A 51 2.88 0.73 0.84
CA GLY A 51 3.18 -0.57 0.23
C GLY A 51 4.20 -0.52 -0.91
N ASP A 52 4.58 -1.73 -1.35
CA ASP A 52 5.65 -1.97 -2.30
C ASP A 52 6.99 -1.40 -1.82
N ASN A 53 7.29 -1.74 -0.58
CA ASN A 53 8.50 -1.30 0.10
C ASN A 53 9.73 -2.06 -0.41
N ILE A 54 9.56 -3.23 -1.05
CA ILE A 54 10.64 -3.97 -1.72
C ILE A 54 10.17 -4.49 -3.10
N TYR A 55 11.01 -4.33 -4.12
CA TYR A 55 10.85 -4.98 -5.42
C TYR A 55 11.92 -6.06 -5.68
N PRO A 56 11.70 -7.02 -6.59
CA PRO A 56 10.40 -7.39 -7.15
C PRO A 56 9.58 -8.26 -6.18
N HIS A 57 10.14 -8.69 -5.06
CA HIS A 57 9.50 -9.53 -4.06
C HIS A 57 9.85 -9.01 -2.67
N GLY A 58 8.99 -9.34 -1.70
CA GLY A 58 9.15 -8.94 -0.32
C GLY A 58 10.41 -9.51 0.32
N LEU A 59 10.61 -9.17 1.59
CA LEU A 59 11.85 -9.49 2.29
C LEU A 59 12.05 -11.02 2.36
N PRO A 60 13.07 -11.62 1.70
CA PRO A 60 13.20 -13.08 1.62
C PRO A 60 13.84 -13.66 2.90
N SER A 61 13.92 -14.99 2.99
CA SER A 61 14.56 -15.67 4.13
C SER A 61 16.04 -15.31 4.28
N LYS A 62 16.61 -15.50 5.47
CA LYS A 62 17.96 -15.03 5.82
C LYS A 62 19.07 -15.57 4.90
N ASP A 63 18.90 -16.80 4.40
CA ASP A 63 19.90 -17.47 3.56
C ASP A 63 19.68 -17.23 2.05
N HIS A 64 18.66 -16.45 1.67
CA HIS A 64 18.35 -16.18 0.27
C HIS A 64 19.40 -15.22 -0.35
N PRO A 65 19.88 -15.48 -1.59
CA PRO A 65 20.84 -14.60 -2.27
C PRO A 65 20.43 -13.13 -2.33
N ASP A 66 19.14 -12.86 -2.54
CA ASP A 66 18.61 -11.49 -2.68
C ASP A 66 18.34 -10.80 -1.33
N ARG A 67 18.63 -11.46 -0.20
CA ARG A 67 18.35 -10.93 1.15
C ARG A 67 19.01 -9.58 1.39
N ALA A 68 20.29 -9.45 1.06
CA ALA A 68 21.05 -8.22 1.30
C ALA A 68 20.48 -7.04 0.49
N GLU A 69 20.10 -7.27 -0.76
CA GLU A 69 19.52 -6.24 -1.62
C GLU A 69 18.12 -5.81 -1.13
N ALA A 70 17.28 -6.77 -0.73
CA ALA A 70 15.97 -6.50 -0.17
C ALA A 70 16.06 -5.67 1.14
N GLN A 71 17.01 -6.01 2.02
CA GLN A 71 17.26 -5.24 3.24
C GLN A 71 17.73 -3.83 2.93
N TYR A 72 18.69 -3.66 2.00
CA TYR A 72 19.14 -2.33 1.61
C TYR A 72 18.00 -1.42 1.14
N ARG A 73 17.05 -1.97 0.35
CA ARG A 73 15.87 -1.23 -0.13
C ARG A 73 14.97 -0.75 1.02
N LEU A 74 14.79 -1.56 2.06
CA LEU A 74 14.09 -1.14 3.27
C LEU A 74 14.90 -0.13 4.07
N ASP A 75 16.18 -0.41 4.33
CA ASP A 75 17.05 0.42 5.16
C ASP A 75 17.10 1.86 4.64
N VAL A 76 17.16 2.06 3.32
CA VAL A 76 17.12 3.39 2.70
C VAL A 76 15.84 4.15 3.04
N GLN A 77 14.70 3.48 3.15
CA GLN A 77 13.42 4.07 3.56
C GLN A 77 13.39 4.33 5.06
N LEU A 78 13.80 3.36 5.88
CA LEU A 78 13.82 3.45 7.34
C LEU A 78 14.79 4.54 7.82
N GLU A 79 15.90 4.75 7.12
CA GLU A 79 16.84 5.84 7.39
C GLU A 79 16.22 7.23 7.24
N THR A 80 15.14 7.37 6.45
CA THR A 80 14.43 8.65 6.35
C THR A 80 13.67 9.01 7.63
N LEU A 81 13.42 8.02 8.48
CA LEU A 81 12.67 8.14 9.73
C LEU A 81 13.56 8.44 10.93
N ARG A 82 14.89 8.31 10.79
CA ARG A 82 15.82 8.74 11.83
C ARG A 82 15.62 10.22 12.13
N ASP A 83 15.51 10.53 13.42
CA ASP A 83 15.26 11.86 13.97
C ASP A 83 13.92 12.51 13.53
N PHE A 84 13.02 11.78 12.86
CA PHE A 84 11.68 12.30 12.58
C PHE A 84 10.86 12.29 13.88
N PRO A 85 10.42 13.46 14.40
CA PRO A 85 9.74 13.51 15.69
C PRO A 85 8.25 13.11 15.62
N GLY A 86 7.74 12.84 14.42
CA GLY A 86 6.35 12.44 14.18
C GLY A 86 6.15 10.93 14.25
N LYS A 87 5.01 10.45 13.73
CA LYS A 87 4.67 9.02 13.69
C LYS A 87 4.92 8.43 12.31
N ALA A 88 5.61 7.31 12.22
CA ALA A 88 5.80 6.57 10.98
C ALA A 88 4.83 5.40 10.91
N PHE A 89 4.34 5.11 9.71
CA PHE A 89 3.49 3.96 9.43
C PHE A 89 3.91 3.33 8.10
N MET A 90 3.87 2.01 8.01
CA MET A 90 4.17 1.24 6.81
C MET A 90 3.09 0.18 6.63
N ILE A 91 2.60 0.02 5.40
CA ILE A 91 1.69 -1.06 5.02
C ILE A 91 2.34 -1.94 3.95
N ALA A 92 1.85 -3.17 3.79
CA ALA A 92 2.28 -4.06 2.72
C ALA A 92 1.60 -3.73 1.38
N GLY A 93 2.34 -3.87 0.29
CA GLY A 93 1.83 -3.94 -1.07
C GLY A 93 1.93 -5.34 -1.68
N ASN A 94 1.49 -5.51 -2.92
CA ASN A 94 1.49 -6.81 -3.58
C ASN A 94 2.93 -7.34 -3.80
N HIS A 95 3.91 -6.46 -4.02
CA HIS A 95 5.31 -6.88 -4.10
C HIS A 95 5.86 -7.34 -2.75
N ASP A 96 5.42 -6.77 -1.63
CA ASP A 96 5.83 -7.20 -0.28
C ASP A 96 5.28 -8.59 0.08
N TRP A 97 4.07 -8.92 -0.40
CA TRP A 97 3.52 -10.28 -0.36
C TRP A 97 4.22 -11.24 -1.34
N GLY A 98 4.84 -10.70 -2.39
CA GLY A 98 5.49 -11.47 -3.44
C GLY A 98 6.62 -12.38 -2.93
N GLY A 99 6.72 -13.58 -3.50
CA GLY A 99 7.75 -14.56 -3.18
C GLY A 99 7.36 -15.50 -2.04
N ASP A 100 7.31 -14.98 -0.81
CA ASP A 100 7.12 -15.78 0.43
C ASP A 100 5.75 -15.61 1.09
N GLY A 101 4.83 -14.83 0.50
CA GLY A 101 3.46 -14.67 0.98
C GLY A 101 3.39 -14.09 2.39
N LEU A 102 2.48 -14.62 3.21
CA LEU A 102 2.29 -14.19 4.61
C LEU A 102 3.58 -14.25 5.43
N LYS A 103 4.45 -15.23 5.17
CA LYS A 103 5.74 -15.37 5.88
C LYS A 103 6.71 -14.26 5.50
N GLY A 104 6.65 -13.77 4.26
CA GLY A 104 7.43 -12.62 3.80
C GLY A 104 6.99 -11.34 4.49
N VAL A 105 5.67 -11.10 4.53
CA VAL A 105 5.06 -9.93 5.18
C VAL A 105 5.41 -9.88 6.68
N LYS A 106 5.18 -10.97 7.42
CA LYS A 106 5.53 -11.02 8.85
C LYS A 106 7.02 -10.80 9.11
N ARG A 107 7.88 -11.35 8.25
CA ARG A 107 9.33 -11.16 8.36
C ARG A 107 9.74 -9.72 8.09
N GLN A 108 9.02 -9.03 7.21
CA GLN A 108 9.24 -7.64 6.88
C GLN A 108 8.75 -6.71 7.99
N GLU A 109 7.58 -6.98 8.56
CA GLU A 109 7.07 -6.38 9.80
C GLU A 109 8.12 -6.50 10.92
N ASP A 110 8.53 -7.72 11.27
CA ASP A 110 9.55 -7.97 12.30
C ASP A 110 10.83 -7.16 12.06
N TYR A 111 11.29 -7.11 10.80
CA TYR A 111 12.52 -6.38 10.44
C TYR A 111 12.38 -4.87 10.63
N VAL A 112 11.24 -4.30 10.24
CA VAL A 112 10.98 -2.87 10.33
C VAL A 112 10.84 -2.45 11.79
N GLU A 113 10.09 -3.22 12.58
CA GLU A 113 9.91 -2.98 14.01
C GLU A 113 11.24 -3.06 14.77
N ASP A 114 12.04 -4.11 14.51
CA ASP A 114 13.36 -4.29 15.12
C ASP A 114 14.33 -3.15 14.74
N TYR A 115 14.30 -2.68 13.49
CA TYR A 115 15.19 -1.60 13.04
C TYR A 115 14.88 -0.27 13.73
N LEU A 116 13.59 0.00 13.99
CA LEU A 116 13.12 1.27 14.55
C LEU A 116 12.93 1.23 16.07
N ASP A 117 12.97 0.05 16.70
CA ASP A 117 12.57 -0.17 18.10
C ASP A 117 11.15 0.35 18.37
N ASP A 118 10.23 0.11 17.42
CA ASP A 118 8.85 0.59 17.45
C ASP A 118 7.90 -0.43 16.83
N HIS A 119 7.08 -1.09 17.66
CA HIS A 119 6.02 -2.01 17.23
C HIS A 119 4.77 -1.27 16.70
N GLY A 120 4.72 0.06 16.75
CA GLY A 120 3.60 0.87 16.27
C GLY A 120 3.80 1.43 14.86
N VAL A 121 4.71 0.84 14.07
CA VAL A 121 5.06 1.33 12.73
C VAL A 121 4.43 0.50 11.62
N TRP A 122 4.16 -0.79 11.81
CA TRP A 122 3.65 -1.65 10.76
C TRP A 122 2.14 -1.88 10.92
N PHE A 123 1.38 -1.70 9.84
CA PHE A 123 -0.06 -1.92 9.85
C PHE A 123 -0.59 -2.53 8.53
N PRO A 124 -1.66 -3.32 8.58
CA PRO A 124 -2.17 -3.99 9.78
C PRO A 124 -1.14 -4.97 10.37
N GLU A 125 -1.24 -5.22 11.67
CA GLU A 125 -0.28 -6.08 12.38
C GLU A 125 -0.45 -7.56 11.97
N HIS A 126 0.64 -8.31 12.08
CA HIS A 126 0.72 -9.76 11.93
C HIS A 126 0.24 -10.30 10.57
N GLY A 127 0.35 -9.49 9.51
CA GLY A 127 -0.15 -9.81 8.17
C GLY A 127 -1.67 -10.00 8.09
N CYS A 128 -2.41 -9.42 9.04
CA CYS A 128 -3.87 -9.44 9.02
C CYS A 128 -4.44 -8.45 8.00
N GLY A 129 -5.71 -8.64 7.61
CA GLY A 129 -6.40 -7.72 6.70
C GLY A 129 -6.72 -6.34 7.27
N GLY A 130 -6.60 -6.16 8.59
CA GLY A 130 -7.22 -5.06 9.33
C GLY A 130 -8.74 -5.26 9.50
N PRO A 131 -9.52 -4.18 9.70
CA PRO A 131 -9.10 -2.79 9.75
C PRO A 131 -8.42 -2.42 11.08
N ASP A 132 -7.19 -1.91 11.02
CA ASP A 132 -6.49 -1.41 12.19
C ASP A 132 -6.67 0.10 12.31
N VAL A 133 -7.04 0.57 13.50
CA VAL A 133 -7.44 1.97 13.72
C VAL A 133 -6.44 2.68 14.61
N VAL A 134 -5.85 3.76 14.08
CA VAL A 134 -4.93 4.63 14.82
C VAL A 134 -5.53 6.02 14.96
N GLU A 135 -5.83 6.42 16.20
CA GLU A 135 -6.22 7.79 16.51
C GLU A 135 -4.99 8.70 16.54
N ILE A 136 -4.92 9.66 15.60
CA ILE A 136 -3.80 10.60 15.50
C ILE A 136 -3.98 11.76 16.47
N ASN A 137 -5.18 12.32 16.51
CA ASN A 137 -5.58 13.36 17.46
C ASN A 137 -7.12 13.37 17.63
N ASN A 138 -7.65 14.45 18.22
CA ASN A 138 -9.09 14.59 18.45
C ASN A 138 -9.92 14.66 17.16
N ASP A 139 -9.31 15.06 16.05
CA ASP A 139 -9.98 15.34 14.79
C ASP A 139 -9.56 14.41 13.64
N LEU A 140 -8.56 13.54 13.83
CA LEU A 140 -7.97 12.71 12.77
C LEU A 140 -7.75 11.26 13.23
N VAL A 141 -8.20 10.33 12.39
CA VAL A 141 -8.02 8.88 12.53
C VAL A 141 -7.49 8.31 11.21
N ILE A 142 -6.60 7.32 11.31
CA ILE A 142 -6.19 6.50 10.18
C ILE A 142 -6.78 5.10 10.38
N ILE A 143 -7.34 4.55 9.31
CA ILE A 143 -7.76 3.14 9.22
C ILE A 143 -6.87 2.46 8.19
N PHE A 144 -6.07 1.50 8.62
CA PHE A 144 -5.18 0.72 7.77
C PHE A 144 -5.88 -0.56 7.31
N ILE A 145 -5.69 -0.88 6.04
CA ILE A 145 -6.24 -2.07 5.39
C ILE A 145 -5.12 -2.71 4.58
N ASP A 146 -4.88 -4.00 4.79
CA ASP A 146 -4.09 -4.78 3.85
C ASP A 146 -4.99 -5.17 2.68
N SER A 147 -4.87 -4.42 1.59
CA SER A 147 -5.64 -4.70 0.39
C SER A 147 -5.16 -5.95 -0.35
N GLU A 148 -3.91 -6.38 -0.16
CA GLU A 148 -3.41 -7.60 -0.80
C GLU A 148 -3.85 -8.86 -0.04
N TRP A 149 -4.01 -8.79 1.28
CA TRP A 149 -4.73 -9.82 2.05
C TRP A 149 -6.11 -10.08 1.45
N TRP A 150 -6.85 -9.03 1.07
CA TRP A 150 -8.17 -9.19 0.44
C TRP A 150 -8.07 -9.84 -0.94
N LEU A 151 -7.07 -9.51 -1.75
CA LEU A 151 -6.92 -10.02 -3.11
C LEU A 151 -6.30 -11.41 -3.17
N THR A 152 -5.67 -11.84 -2.08
CA THR A 152 -5.02 -13.13 -1.96
C THR A 152 -5.97 -14.31 -2.01
N ASP A 153 -5.53 -15.38 -2.69
CA ASP A 153 -6.19 -16.67 -2.64
C ASP A 153 -5.90 -17.33 -1.28
N TRP A 154 -6.89 -17.30 -0.39
CA TRP A 154 -6.75 -17.80 0.97
C TRP A 154 -6.63 -19.32 1.04
N ASP A 155 -7.08 -20.05 0.02
CA ASP A 155 -6.91 -21.50 -0.03
C ASP A 155 -5.42 -21.86 -0.24
N ALA A 156 -4.66 -20.97 -0.88
CA ALA A 156 -3.21 -21.08 -1.03
C ALA A 156 -2.43 -20.59 0.20
N GLU A 157 -3.07 -19.84 1.11
CA GLU A 157 -2.48 -19.26 2.32
C GLU A 157 -3.31 -19.65 3.57
N PRO A 158 -3.29 -20.93 4.00
CA PRO A 158 -4.22 -21.42 5.03
C PRO A 158 -4.07 -20.74 6.41
N ALA A 159 -2.91 -20.13 6.67
CA ALA A 159 -2.61 -19.42 7.92
C ALA A 159 -2.91 -17.90 7.86
N ILE A 160 -3.49 -17.41 6.75
CA ILE A 160 -3.68 -15.97 6.50
C ILE A 160 -4.54 -15.24 7.53
N ASN A 161 -5.37 -15.97 8.28
CA ASN A 161 -6.25 -15.42 9.31
C ASN A 161 -5.86 -15.87 10.72
N ASP A 162 -4.71 -16.51 10.89
CA ASP A 162 -4.25 -16.99 12.20
C ASP A 162 -3.93 -15.81 13.11
N GLY A 163 -4.71 -15.67 14.19
CA GLY A 163 -4.57 -14.58 15.15
C GLY A 163 -5.32 -13.29 14.78
N CYS A 164 -5.93 -13.22 13.60
CA CYS A 164 -6.65 -12.04 13.14
C CYS A 164 -8.08 -11.93 13.71
N GLU A 165 -8.54 -10.71 13.95
CA GLU A 165 -9.94 -10.43 14.32
C GLU A 165 -10.86 -10.73 13.14
N SER A 166 -10.50 -10.23 11.95
CA SER A 166 -11.18 -10.54 10.71
C SER A 166 -10.81 -11.95 10.22
N LYS A 167 -11.82 -12.82 10.10
CA LYS A 167 -11.64 -14.21 9.64
C LYS A 167 -12.31 -14.53 8.32
N SER A 168 -13.02 -13.55 7.75
CA SER A 168 -13.66 -13.63 6.44
C SER A 168 -13.74 -12.24 5.82
N ARG A 169 -13.89 -12.17 4.50
CA ARG A 169 -14.06 -10.90 3.78
C ARG A 169 -15.35 -10.17 4.20
N GLU A 170 -16.41 -10.91 4.51
CA GLU A 170 -17.66 -10.35 5.03
C GLU A 170 -17.48 -9.80 6.45
N ASN A 171 -16.75 -10.55 7.30
CA ASN A 171 -16.43 -10.12 8.64
C ASN A 171 -15.54 -8.87 8.64
N PHE A 172 -14.55 -8.81 7.74
CA PHE A 172 -13.76 -7.59 7.48
C PHE A 172 -14.65 -6.39 7.17
N LEU A 173 -15.58 -6.52 6.21
CA LEU A 173 -16.45 -5.41 5.82
C LEU A 173 -17.35 -4.94 6.98
N TYR A 174 -17.81 -5.87 7.82
CA TYR A 174 -18.53 -5.54 9.05
C TYR A 174 -17.66 -4.75 10.03
N LEU A 175 -16.45 -5.24 10.34
CA LEU A 175 -15.52 -4.56 11.25
C LEU A 175 -15.12 -3.18 10.70
N PHE A 176 -14.92 -3.06 9.39
CA PHE A 176 -14.63 -1.79 8.72
C PHE A 176 -15.79 -0.81 8.86
N GLU A 177 -17.04 -1.26 8.66
CA GLU A 177 -18.21 -0.40 8.87
C GLU A 177 -18.31 0.07 10.33
N GLU A 178 -18.04 -0.80 11.30
CA GLU A 178 -18.07 -0.44 12.72
C GLU A 178 -16.94 0.54 13.11
N ALA A 179 -15.72 0.33 12.61
CA ALA A 179 -14.59 1.25 12.79
C ALA A 179 -14.93 2.64 12.24
N VAL A 180 -15.46 2.71 11.01
CA VAL A 180 -15.90 3.97 10.39
C VAL A 180 -17.01 4.64 11.20
N LYS A 181 -18.04 3.90 11.62
CA LYS A 181 -19.15 4.46 12.43
C LYS A 181 -18.68 5.02 13.76
N LYS A 182 -17.78 4.32 14.44
CA LYS A 182 -17.22 4.72 15.74
C LYS A 182 -16.50 6.05 15.66
N HIS A 183 -15.85 6.34 14.53
CA HIS A 183 -15.04 7.55 14.31
C HIS A 183 -15.67 8.58 13.36
N ARG A 184 -16.95 8.44 12.98
CA ARG A 184 -17.64 9.29 11.99
C ARG A 184 -17.63 10.81 12.26
N ASN A 185 -17.32 11.21 13.50
CA ASN A 185 -17.21 12.62 13.89
C ASN A 185 -15.79 13.19 13.72
N LYS A 186 -14.84 12.37 13.26
CA LYS A 186 -13.45 12.75 12.98
C LYS A 186 -13.19 12.71 11.46
N ASN A 187 -12.12 13.35 11.02
CA ASN A 187 -11.57 13.12 9.69
C ASN A 187 -10.96 11.73 9.66
N ILE A 188 -11.35 10.92 8.68
CA ILE A 188 -10.85 9.55 8.54
C ILE A 188 -10.05 9.45 7.25
N VAL A 189 -8.78 9.07 7.39
CA VAL A 189 -7.91 8.64 6.29
C VAL A 189 -7.91 7.11 6.26
N ILE A 190 -8.25 6.53 5.12
CA ILE A 190 -8.21 5.09 4.89
C ILE A 190 -6.98 4.81 4.04
N ALA A 191 -6.01 4.11 4.60
CA ALA A 191 -4.73 3.80 3.96
C ALA A 191 -4.71 2.32 3.53
N GLN A 192 -4.47 2.10 2.25
CA GLN A 192 -4.35 0.78 1.63
C GLN A 192 -3.44 0.87 0.41
N HIS A 193 -2.78 -0.21 0.02
CA HIS A 193 -1.89 -0.18 -1.14
C HIS A 193 -2.66 0.01 -2.46
N HIS A 194 -3.77 -0.71 -2.65
CA HIS A 194 -4.52 -0.77 -3.90
C HIS A 194 -5.54 0.38 -4.08
N PRO A 195 -5.43 1.21 -5.14
CA PRO A 195 -6.30 2.37 -5.33
C PRO A 195 -7.71 2.05 -5.84
N LEU A 196 -8.75 2.53 -5.15
CA LEU A 196 -10.15 2.30 -5.56
C LEU A 196 -10.50 2.89 -6.93
N TYR A 197 -9.75 3.88 -7.40
CA TYR A 197 -9.89 4.48 -8.71
C TYR A 197 -8.49 4.70 -9.30
N SER A 198 -8.31 4.31 -10.56
CA SER A 198 -7.08 4.56 -11.30
C SER A 198 -7.40 4.98 -12.73
N ASN A 199 -6.62 5.92 -13.26
CA ASN A 199 -6.59 6.30 -14.67
C ASN A 199 -5.37 5.70 -15.41
N GLY A 200 -4.62 4.81 -14.76
CA GLY A 200 -3.47 4.13 -15.34
C GLY A 200 -3.80 2.73 -15.85
N SER A 201 -2.76 1.92 -16.03
CA SER A 201 -2.87 0.62 -16.70
C SER A 201 -3.69 -0.38 -15.87
N HIS A 202 -3.60 -0.34 -14.53
CA HIS A 202 -4.40 -1.18 -13.64
C HIS A 202 -5.88 -0.77 -13.62
N GLY A 203 -6.19 0.46 -14.03
CA GLY A 203 -7.54 0.94 -14.31
C GLY A 203 -8.09 0.56 -15.68
N GLY A 204 -7.31 -0.15 -16.51
CA GLY A 204 -7.70 -0.52 -17.87
C GLY A 204 -7.42 0.55 -18.92
N TYR A 205 -6.65 1.58 -18.59
CA TYR A 205 -6.29 2.65 -19.52
C TYR A 205 -4.92 2.39 -20.14
N PHE A 206 -4.92 1.90 -21.39
CA PHE A 206 -3.70 1.54 -22.11
C PHE A 206 -3.38 2.54 -23.22
N MET A 207 -2.18 3.10 -23.22
CA MET A 207 -1.60 3.81 -24.36
C MET A 207 -1.36 2.88 -25.57
N ALA A 208 -1.26 3.45 -26.77
CA ALA A 208 -1.02 2.72 -28.01
C ALA A 208 0.24 1.84 -27.98
N HIS A 209 1.27 2.24 -27.25
CA HIS A 209 2.50 1.44 -27.15
C HIS A 209 2.29 0.12 -26.39
N HIS A 210 1.36 0.02 -25.44
CA HIS A 210 1.05 -1.26 -24.78
C HIS A 210 0.39 -2.25 -25.76
N GLN A 211 -0.40 -1.74 -26.70
CA GLN A 211 -1.01 -2.58 -27.75
C GLN A 211 0.03 -3.04 -28.77
N LEU A 212 0.93 -2.14 -29.15
CA LEU A 212 1.95 -2.42 -30.17
C LEU A 212 3.14 -3.21 -29.63
N PHE A 213 3.58 -2.96 -28.40
CA PHE A 213 4.79 -3.50 -27.79
C PHE A 213 4.50 -4.04 -26.37
N PRO A 214 3.60 -5.01 -26.20
CA PRO A 214 3.16 -5.46 -24.86
C PRO A 214 4.27 -5.99 -23.95
N LEU A 215 5.42 -6.36 -24.51
CA LEU A 215 6.56 -6.85 -23.75
C LEU A 215 7.32 -5.75 -23.01
N THR A 216 7.06 -4.46 -23.31
CA THR A 216 7.64 -3.34 -22.57
C THR A 216 7.17 -3.30 -21.12
N ASP A 217 5.98 -3.84 -20.85
CA ASP A 217 5.39 -3.92 -19.51
C ASP A 217 6.16 -4.90 -18.61
N VAL A 218 6.73 -5.95 -19.21
CA VAL A 218 7.56 -6.93 -18.52
C VAL A 218 9.02 -6.46 -18.44
N LYS A 219 9.54 -5.92 -19.54
CA LYS A 219 10.90 -5.35 -19.62
C LYS A 219 10.89 -4.11 -20.51
N LYS A 220 11.15 -2.94 -19.92
CA LYS A 220 11.12 -1.62 -20.59
C LYS A 220 11.91 -1.52 -21.90
N ASN A 221 12.91 -2.38 -22.11
CA ASN A 221 13.75 -2.38 -23.31
C ASN A 221 13.30 -3.36 -24.41
N LEU A 222 12.21 -4.11 -24.20
CA LEU A 222 11.78 -5.17 -25.11
C LEU A 222 10.76 -4.67 -26.14
N TRP A 223 11.23 -3.81 -27.04
CA TRP A 223 10.44 -3.17 -28.11
C TRP A 223 10.16 -4.10 -29.30
N ILE A 224 9.50 -5.23 -29.04
CA ILE A 224 9.11 -6.18 -30.09
C ILE A 224 7.64 -5.94 -30.47
N PRO A 225 7.34 -5.60 -31.74
CA PRO A 225 5.98 -5.28 -32.15
C PRO A 225 5.13 -6.56 -32.19
N LEU A 226 4.12 -6.64 -31.32
CA LEU A 226 3.18 -7.75 -31.21
C LEU A 226 1.73 -7.24 -31.12
N PRO A 227 1.23 -6.49 -32.14
CA PRO A 227 -0.03 -5.75 -32.07
C PRO A 227 -1.26 -6.61 -31.73
N VAL A 228 -1.33 -7.84 -32.26
CA VAL A 228 -2.45 -8.76 -31.98
C VAL A 228 -2.40 -9.23 -30.53
N ILE A 229 -1.23 -9.68 -30.07
CA ILE A 229 -1.05 -10.16 -28.69
C ILE A 229 -1.26 -9.01 -27.70
N GLY A 230 -0.72 -7.82 -27.99
CA GLY A 230 -0.88 -6.66 -27.12
C GLY A 230 -2.31 -6.15 -27.05
N THR A 231 -3.07 -6.18 -28.15
CA THR A 231 -4.50 -5.86 -28.13
C THR A 231 -5.29 -6.86 -27.29
N VAL A 232 -5.01 -8.16 -27.42
CA VAL A 232 -5.66 -9.20 -26.61
C VAL A 232 -5.30 -9.05 -25.13
N TYR A 233 -4.02 -8.83 -24.83
CA TYR A 233 -3.51 -8.65 -23.47
C TYR A 233 -4.12 -7.43 -22.77
N THR A 234 -4.07 -6.26 -23.42
CA THR A 234 -4.64 -5.02 -22.88
C THR A 234 -6.17 -5.12 -22.72
N THR A 235 -6.87 -5.76 -23.67
CA THR A 235 -8.31 -6.01 -23.56
C THR A 235 -8.64 -6.96 -22.40
N MET A 236 -7.86 -8.03 -22.20
CA MET A 236 -8.03 -8.96 -21.09
C MET A 236 -7.82 -8.27 -19.74
N ARG A 237 -6.75 -7.48 -19.58
CA ARG A 237 -6.53 -6.70 -18.36
C ARG A 237 -7.63 -5.65 -18.11
N ALA A 238 -8.13 -4.99 -19.15
CA ALA A 238 -9.21 -4.01 -19.01
C ALA A 238 -10.59 -4.62 -18.66
N THR A 239 -10.86 -5.86 -19.06
CA THR A 239 -12.21 -6.46 -18.95
C THR A 239 -12.31 -7.55 -17.88
N VAL A 240 -11.31 -8.41 -17.78
CA VAL A 240 -11.22 -9.52 -16.80
C VAL A 240 -10.29 -9.14 -15.66
N GLY A 241 -9.14 -8.54 -15.98
CA GLY A 241 -8.12 -8.16 -15.01
C GLY A 241 -7.29 -9.33 -14.49
N THR A 242 -6.08 -9.00 -14.04
CA THR A 242 -5.28 -9.81 -13.10
C THR A 242 -5.62 -9.40 -11.67
N ARG A 243 -5.09 -10.10 -10.66
CA ARG A 243 -5.32 -9.76 -9.23
C ARG A 243 -5.09 -8.29 -8.91
N GLU A 244 -4.14 -7.69 -9.62
CA GLU A 244 -3.70 -6.30 -9.47
C GLU A 244 -4.53 -5.27 -10.24
N ASP A 245 -5.52 -5.71 -11.05
CA ASP A 245 -6.31 -4.84 -11.92
C ASP A 245 -7.73 -4.61 -11.35
N LEU A 246 -8.25 -3.38 -11.51
CA LEU A 246 -9.59 -2.98 -11.07
C LEU A 246 -10.73 -3.82 -11.67
N ALA A 247 -10.46 -4.53 -12.77
CA ALA A 247 -11.42 -5.42 -13.42
C ALA A 247 -11.60 -6.77 -12.70
N PHE A 248 -10.68 -7.16 -11.82
CA PHE A 248 -10.74 -8.43 -11.10
C PHE A 248 -11.88 -8.48 -10.09
N GLN A 249 -12.57 -9.61 -9.99
CA GLN A 249 -13.81 -9.70 -9.22
C GLN A 249 -13.62 -9.46 -7.71
N PRO A 250 -12.66 -10.12 -7.02
CA PRO A 250 -12.34 -9.78 -5.64
C PRO A 250 -12.01 -8.30 -5.42
N TYR A 251 -11.31 -7.67 -6.36
CA TYR A 251 -11.01 -6.23 -6.30
C TYR A 251 -12.28 -5.38 -6.39
N LYS A 252 -13.18 -5.72 -7.33
CA LYS A 252 -14.49 -5.06 -7.44
C LYS A 252 -15.29 -5.20 -6.15
N ASP A 253 -15.24 -6.35 -5.49
CA ASP A 253 -15.94 -6.61 -4.23
C ASP A 253 -15.37 -5.77 -3.08
N LEU A 254 -14.03 -5.67 -2.95
CA LEU A 254 -13.37 -4.77 -2.01
C LEU A 254 -13.84 -3.33 -2.22
N LYS A 255 -13.70 -2.84 -3.46
CA LYS A 255 -14.08 -1.49 -3.85
C LYS A 255 -15.56 -1.22 -3.55
N ALA A 256 -16.44 -2.14 -3.91
CA ALA A 256 -17.87 -1.98 -3.67
C ALA A 256 -18.18 -1.92 -2.17
N GLY A 257 -17.58 -2.80 -1.36
CA GLY A 257 -17.75 -2.82 0.09
C GLY A 257 -17.26 -1.54 0.76
N LEU A 258 -16.02 -1.12 0.48
CA LEU A 258 -15.43 0.08 1.06
C LEU A 258 -16.21 1.34 0.67
N LEU A 259 -16.59 1.49 -0.60
CA LEU A 259 -17.35 2.64 -1.07
C LEU A 259 -18.80 2.66 -0.56
N ALA A 260 -19.43 1.50 -0.36
CA ALA A 260 -20.76 1.43 0.24
C ALA A 260 -20.76 1.97 1.67
N THR A 261 -19.79 1.55 2.48
CA THR A 261 -19.59 2.06 3.84
C THR A 261 -19.26 3.55 3.85
N ALA A 262 -18.36 4.01 2.97
CA ALA A 262 -18.02 5.42 2.86
C ALA A 262 -19.26 6.27 2.51
N ARG A 263 -20.00 5.93 1.48
CA ARG A 263 -21.21 6.67 1.06
C ARG A 263 -22.28 6.74 2.16
N LYS A 264 -22.41 5.70 2.97
CA LYS A 264 -23.40 5.61 4.05
C LYS A 264 -23.06 6.50 5.24
N ASN A 265 -21.77 6.71 5.51
CA ASN A 265 -21.32 7.23 6.80
C ASN A 265 -20.62 8.61 6.71
N GLY A 266 -20.42 9.21 5.53
CA GLY A 266 -19.83 10.57 5.41
C GLY A 266 -18.84 10.76 4.27
N ASN A 267 -17.83 11.61 4.49
CA ASN A 267 -16.74 11.88 3.55
C ASN A 267 -15.42 11.35 4.11
N TYR A 268 -14.63 10.72 3.24
CA TYR A 268 -13.41 9.97 3.61
C TYR A 268 -12.30 10.30 2.64
N ILE A 269 -11.05 10.22 3.12
CA ILE A 269 -9.86 10.33 2.27
C ILE A 269 -9.29 8.93 2.12
N PHE A 270 -9.23 8.42 0.89
CA PHE A 270 -8.52 7.18 0.59
C PHE A 270 -7.12 7.52 0.07
N VAL A 271 -6.09 6.85 0.58
CA VAL A 271 -4.69 7.03 0.17
C VAL A 271 -4.09 5.68 -0.24
N SER A 272 -3.39 5.65 -1.38
CA SER A 272 -2.90 4.42 -2.02
C SER A 272 -1.66 4.66 -2.89
N GLY A 273 -0.92 3.60 -3.20
CA GLY A 273 0.20 3.55 -4.14
C GLY A 273 -0.17 2.76 -5.42
N HIS A 274 0.65 1.77 -5.79
CA HIS A 274 0.44 0.73 -6.81
C HIS A 274 0.43 1.19 -8.27
N GLU A 275 -0.22 2.32 -8.59
CA GLU A 275 -0.28 2.82 -9.98
C GLU A 275 0.86 3.81 -10.27
N HIS A 276 1.66 3.52 -11.32
CA HIS A 276 2.86 4.27 -11.73
C HIS A 276 2.74 4.89 -13.12
#